data_AF-A0A4Q0XDG9-F1
#
_entry.id   AF-A0A4Q0XDG9-F1
#
_cell.length_a   1.000
_cell.length_b   1.000
_cell.length_c   1.000
_cell.angle_alpha   90.00
_cell.angle_beta   90.00
_cell.angle_gamma   90.00
#
_symmetry.space_group_name_H-M   'P 1'
#
loop_
_entity.id
_entity.type
_entity.pdbx_description
1 polymer ?
#
loop_
_entity_poly.entity_id
_entity_poly.type
_entity_poly.pdbx_seq_one_letter_code
_entity_poly.pdbx_strand_id
1 'polypeptide(L)'
;MEKNVTSHIGKNIQKLRILKGFKQETLAKELGMSQSEFSFIENSEIIDDVVIIKIAEILNLTPEIIKEFNENHAFYSIDNKLENVTIHENGQGIHQVFSPIDKVVELYERLLASEREKLEMLKQLTKK
;
A
#
# COMPACT_ATOMS: atom_id res chain seq x y z
N MET A 1 9.71 27.28 8.40
CA MET A 1 8.37 27.40 7.79
C MET A 1 8.01 26.03 7.25
N GLU A 2 7.16 25.31 7.96
CA GLU A 2 6.63 24.02 7.50
C GLU A 2 5.91 24.25 6.17
N LYS A 3 6.35 23.57 5.11
CA LYS A 3 5.55 23.47 3.89
C LYS A 3 4.28 22.73 4.30
N ASN A 4 3.19 23.45 4.51
CA ASN A 4 1.86 22.88 4.37
C ASN A 4 1.79 22.38 2.93
N VAL A 5 2.14 21.11 2.72
CA VAL A 5 1.88 20.41 1.47
C VAL A 5 0.37 20.32 1.42
N THR A 6 -0.28 21.25 0.73
CA THR A 6 -1.70 21.12 0.43
C THR A 6 -1.86 19.78 -0.30
N SER A 7 -2.47 18.83 0.40
CA SER A 7 -2.68 17.48 -0.10
C SER A 7 -3.60 17.60 -1.30
N HIS A 8 -3.08 17.27 -2.48
CA HIS A 8 -3.88 17.34 -3.70
C HIS A 8 -4.85 16.15 -3.74
N ILE A 9 -6.07 16.35 -3.25
CA ILE A 9 -7.05 15.29 -3.04
C ILE A 9 -7.39 14.54 -4.34
N GLY A 10 -7.48 15.25 -5.47
CA GLY A 10 -7.68 14.62 -6.78
C GLY A 10 -6.59 13.61 -7.15
N LYS A 11 -5.31 13.90 -6.86
CA LYS A 11 -4.20 12.96 -7.11
C LYS A 11 -4.27 11.77 -6.17
N ASN A 12 -4.72 11.96 -4.93
CA ASN A 12 -4.92 10.85 -3.99
C ASN A 12 -6.02 9.90 -4.51
N ILE A 13 -7.14 10.45 -4.97
CA ILE A 13 -8.21 9.68 -5.61
C ILE A 13 -7.70 8.91 -6.83
N GLN A 14 -6.91 9.56 -7.69
CA GLN A 14 -6.31 8.91 -8.86
C GLN A 14 -5.45 7.70 -8.49
N LYS A 15 -4.58 7.86 -7.49
CA LYS A 15 -3.68 6.82 -7.02
C LYS A 15 -4.44 5.66 -6.36
N LEU A 16 -5.36 5.97 -5.47
CA LEU A 16 -6.22 4.98 -4.80
C LEU A 16 -7.08 4.21 -5.81
N ARG A 17 -7.60 4.88 -6.83
CA ARG A 17 -8.33 4.24 -7.93
C ARG A 17 -7.48 3.20 -8.64
N ILE A 18 -6.24 3.57 -9.01
CA ILE A 18 -5.31 2.67 -9.70
C ILE A 18 -4.95 1.48 -8.80
N LEU A 19 -4.67 1.72 -7.52
CA LEU A 19 -4.38 0.66 -6.54
C LEU A 19 -5.53 -0.32 -6.37
N LYS A 20 -6.78 0.16 -6.41
CA LYS A 20 -7.99 -0.67 -6.36
C LYS A 20 -8.34 -1.32 -7.70
N GLY A 21 -7.59 -1.07 -8.76
CA GLY A 21 -7.78 -1.67 -10.08
C GLY A 21 -8.97 -1.11 -10.88
N PHE A 22 -9.50 0.05 -10.51
CA PHE A 22 -10.65 0.64 -11.20
C PHE A 22 -10.23 1.45 -12.42
N LYS A 23 -10.93 1.25 -13.53
CA LYS A 23 -10.87 2.15 -14.69
C LYS A 23 -11.59 3.45 -14.38
N GLN A 24 -11.09 4.54 -14.94
CA GLN A 24 -11.67 5.88 -14.76
C GLN A 24 -13.14 5.93 -15.23
N GLU A 25 -13.43 5.34 -16.39
CA GLU A 25 -14.79 5.24 -16.93
C GLU A 25 -15.75 4.47 -16.02
N THR A 26 -15.26 3.45 -15.30
CA THR A 26 -16.10 2.64 -14.41
C THR A 26 -16.56 3.47 -13.21
N LEU A 27 -15.64 4.16 -12.53
CA LEU A 27 -15.99 5.03 -11.40
C LEU A 27 -16.86 6.21 -11.82
N ALA A 28 -16.61 6.79 -12.99
CA ALA A 28 -17.45 7.84 -13.53
C ALA A 28 -18.90 7.36 -13.71
N LYS A 29 -19.10 6.17 -14.28
CA LYS A 29 -20.43 5.55 -14.44
C LYS A 29 -21.13 5.29 -13.10
N GLU A 30 -20.42 4.74 -12.11
CA GLU A 30 -20.98 4.50 -10.76
C GLU A 30 -21.42 5.80 -10.07
N LEU A 31 -20.72 6.91 -10.33
CA LEU A 31 -21.07 8.23 -9.81
C LEU A 31 -22.10 8.98 -10.67
N GLY A 32 -22.58 8.37 -11.76
CA GLY A 32 -23.54 9.00 -12.68
C GLY A 32 -22.98 10.21 -13.44
N MET A 33 -21.67 10.24 -13.67
CA MET A 33 -20.96 11.32 -14.38
C MET A 33 -20.20 10.81 -15.61
N SER A 34 -19.79 11.73 -16.47
CA SER A 34 -18.92 11.42 -17.60
C SER A 34 -17.47 11.18 -17.17
N GLN A 35 -16.71 10.46 -18.00
CA GLN A 35 -15.28 10.24 -17.77
C GLN A 35 -14.50 11.56 -17.68
N SER A 36 -14.85 12.56 -18.50
CA SER A 36 -14.21 13.87 -18.51
C SER A 36 -14.42 14.63 -17.20
N GLU A 37 -15.63 14.55 -16.63
CA GLU A 37 -15.95 15.14 -15.32
C GLU A 37 -15.15 14.45 -14.20
N PHE A 38 -15.07 13.11 -14.22
CA PHE A 38 -14.23 12.40 -13.25
C PHE A 38 -12.74 12.72 -13.41
N SER A 39 -12.28 12.89 -14.65
CA SER A 39 -10.92 13.35 -14.92
C SER A 39 -10.65 14.76 -14.39
N PHE A 40 -11.64 15.64 -14.39
CA PHE A 40 -11.54 16.96 -13.77
C PHE A 40 -11.39 16.84 -12.25
N ILE A 41 -12.17 15.95 -11.61
CA ILE A 41 -12.06 15.65 -10.17
C ILE A 41 -10.64 15.18 -9.82
N GLU A 42 -10.06 14.24 -10.58
CA GLU A 42 -8.69 13.74 -10.32
C GLU A 42 -7.60 14.80 -10.47
N ASN A 43 -7.86 15.88 -11.21
CA ASN A 43 -6.93 16.99 -11.38
C ASN A 43 -7.25 18.20 -10.47
N SER A 44 -8.26 18.08 -9.60
CA SER A 44 -8.64 19.13 -8.66
C SER A 44 -7.90 18.99 -7.33
N GLU A 45 -7.35 20.09 -6.83
CA GLU A 45 -6.65 20.11 -5.53
C GLU A 45 -7.66 20.04 -4.37
N ILE A 46 -8.78 20.74 -4.51
CA ILE A 46 -9.89 20.81 -3.54
C ILE A 46 -11.12 20.15 -4.16
N ILE A 47 -11.76 19.27 -3.41
CA ILE A 47 -12.96 18.53 -3.82
C ILE A 47 -13.95 18.58 -2.66
N ASP A 48 -15.23 18.73 -2.97
CA ASP A 48 -16.29 18.73 -1.96
C ASP A 48 -16.34 17.40 -1.19
N ASP A 49 -16.49 17.49 0.12
CA ASP A 49 -16.53 16.33 1.02
C ASP A 49 -17.62 15.32 0.63
N VAL A 50 -18.74 15.79 0.09
CA VAL A 50 -19.83 14.93 -0.41
C VAL A 50 -19.35 14.03 -1.54
N VAL A 51 -18.49 14.53 -2.44
CA VAL A 51 -17.93 13.77 -3.55
C VAL A 51 -16.87 12.79 -3.03
N ILE A 52 -16.04 13.20 -2.07
CA ILE A 52 -15.04 12.33 -1.43
C ILE A 52 -15.72 11.13 -0.77
N ILE A 53 -16.81 11.36 -0.03
CA ILE A 53 -17.57 10.29 0.64
C ILE A 53 -18.09 9.25 -0.37
N LYS A 54 -18.74 9.71 -1.45
CA LYS A 54 -19.24 8.79 -2.50
C LYS A 54 -18.13 7.99 -3.17
N ILE A 55 -16.98 8.62 -3.44
CA ILE A 55 -15.82 7.93 -4.01
C ILE A 55 -15.26 6.90 -3.02
N ALA A 56 -15.18 7.25 -1.73
CA ALA A 56 -14.71 6.36 -0.68
C ALA A 56 -15.60 5.12 -0.57
N GLU A 57 -16.93 5.29 -0.62
CA GLU A 57 -17.92 4.20 -0.62
C GLU A 57 -17.69 3.24 -1.80
N ILE A 58 -17.55 3.75 -3.02
CA ILE A 58 -17.33 2.90 -4.22
C ILE A 58 -16.00 2.16 -4.13
N LEU A 59 -14.95 2.79 -3.60
CA LEU A 59 -13.63 2.19 -3.42
C LEU A 59 -13.54 1.27 -2.20
N ASN A 60 -14.60 1.16 -1.39
CA ASN A 60 -14.61 0.49 -0.08
C ASN A 60 -13.45 1.00 0.81
N LEU A 61 -13.41 2.31 1.02
CA LEU A 61 -12.46 3.05 1.85
C LEU A 61 -13.23 4.05 2.75
N THR A 62 -12.57 4.59 3.76
CA THR A 62 -13.11 5.74 4.50
C THR A 62 -12.65 7.06 3.85
N PRO A 63 -13.42 8.16 3.98
CA PRO A 63 -13.03 9.47 3.44
C PRO A 63 -11.68 9.97 3.97
N GLU A 64 -11.34 9.63 5.21
CA GLU A 64 -10.07 10.00 5.86
C GLU A 64 -8.88 9.39 5.12
N ILE A 65 -9.00 8.14 4.66
CA ILE A 65 -7.96 7.46 3.88
C ILE A 65 -7.65 8.25 2.61
N ILE A 66 -8.64 8.86 1.96
CA ILE A 66 -8.43 9.66 0.74
C ILE A 66 -7.72 10.99 1.08
N LYS A 67 -8.11 11.63 2.20
CA LYS A 67 -7.58 12.92 2.64
C LYS A 67 -6.13 12.82 3.12
N GLU A 68 -5.83 11.78 3.88
CA GLU A 68 -4.52 11.51 4.50
C GLU A 68 -3.62 10.63 3.62
N PHE A 69 -4.09 10.25 2.43
CA PHE A 69 -3.32 9.38 1.55
C PHE A 69 -1.94 9.98 1.25
N ASN A 70 -0.92 9.20 1.60
CA ASN A 70 0.46 9.51 1.29
C ASN A 70 1.11 8.23 0.79
N GLU A 71 1.59 8.24 -0.45
CA GLU A 71 2.23 7.08 -1.08
C GLU A 71 3.39 6.53 -0.24
N ASN A 72 4.15 7.39 0.43
CA ASN A 72 5.28 6.98 1.27
C ASN A 72 4.82 6.36 2.60
N HIS A 73 3.62 6.68 3.08
CA HIS A 73 3.05 6.16 4.32
C HIS A 73 2.19 4.90 4.12
N ALA A 74 1.64 4.72 2.91
CA ALA A 74 0.84 3.56 2.52
C ALA A 74 1.64 2.23 2.58
N PHE A 75 2.96 2.27 2.37
CA PHE A 75 3.82 1.10 2.54
C PHE A 75 4.00 0.66 4.00
N TYR A 76 3.85 1.56 4.97
CA TYR A 76 3.97 1.21 6.40
C TYR A 76 2.74 0.49 6.97
N SER A 77 1.58 0.55 6.28
CA SER A 77 0.32 -0.02 6.80
C SER A 77 -0.03 -1.39 6.23
N ILE A 78 0.66 -1.85 5.18
CA ILE A 78 0.40 -3.16 4.57
C ILE A 78 1.05 -4.29 5.39
N ASP A 79 2.11 -4.01 6.14
CA ASP A 79 2.78 -4.99 7.02
C ASP A 79 2.09 -5.21 8.38
N ASN A 80 1.06 -4.43 8.72
CA ASN A 80 0.38 -4.52 10.03
C ASN A 80 -1.08 -5.01 9.97
N LYS A 81 -1.56 -5.49 8.82
CA LYS A 81 -2.86 -6.18 8.77
C LYS A 81 -2.65 -7.68 8.95
N LEU A 82 -2.07 -8.05 10.08
CA LEU A 82 -2.22 -9.40 10.60
C LEU A 82 -3.67 -9.54 11.06
N GLU A 83 -4.34 -10.51 10.48
CA GLU A 83 -5.69 -10.92 10.81
C GLU A 83 -5.88 -11.12 12.33
N ASN A 84 -7.04 -10.69 12.82
CA ASN A 84 -7.60 -11.04 14.13
C ASN A 84 -6.89 -10.46 15.36
N VAL A 85 -7.24 -9.23 15.74
CA VAL A 85 -7.14 -8.85 17.15
C VAL A 85 -8.47 -8.26 17.62
N THR A 86 -9.35 -9.14 18.09
CA THR A 86 -10.26 -8.79 19.18
C THR A 86 -9.38 -8.50 20.39
N ILE A 87 -9.01 -7.24 20.61
CA ILE A 87 -8.32 -6.83 21.83
C ILE A 87 -9.36 -6.90 22.94
N HIS A 88 -9.38 -8.03 23.66
CA HIS A 88 -9.96 -8.06 24.99
C HIS A 88 -9.08 -7.20 25.90
N GLU A 89 -9.73 -6.21 26.49
CA GLU A 89 -9.20 -5.32 27.52
C GLU A 89 -8.49 -6.18 28.59
N ASN A 90 -7.16 -5.99 28.73
CA ASN A 90 -6.24 -6.62 29.72
C ASN A 90 -5.28 -7.73 29.25
N GLY A 91 -5.14 -8.02 27.96
CA GLY A 91 -4.07 -8.90 27.47
C GLY A 91 -2.75 -8.16 27.24
N GLN A 92 -1.71 -8.41 28.04
CA GLN A 92 -0.33 -8.03 27.68
C GLN A 92 0.10 -8.86 26.46
N GLY A 93 -0.21 -8.37 25.26
CA GLY A 93 0.23 -8.97 24.02
C GLY A 93 1.72 -8.79 23.86
N ILE A 94 2.47 -9.89 23.87
CA ILE A 94 3.84 -9.90 23.38
C ILE A 94 3.76 -9.54 21.90
N HIS A 95 4.08 -8.29 21.57
CA HIS A 95 4.26 -7.85 20.20
C HIS A 95 5.47 -8.60 19.63
N GLN A 96 5.22 -9.72 18.95
CA GLN A 96 6.21 -10.31 18.07
C GLN A 96 6.32 -9.39 16.86
N VAL A 97 7.26 -8.44 16.95
CA VAL A 97 7.60 -7.55 15.84
C VAL A 97 8.22 -8.43 14.76
N PHE A 98 7.41 -8.81 13.78
CA PHE A 98 7.87 -9.53 12.62
C PHE A 98 8.61 -8.53 11.72
N SER A 99 9.91 -8.35 11.93
CA SER A 99 10.72 -7.43 11.13
C SER A 99 10.97 -8.05 9.75
N PRO A 100 10.47 -7.45 8.66
CA PRO A 100 10.70 -7.97 7.31
C PRO A 100 12.20 -8.05 6.96
N ILE A 101 13.03 -7.23 7.61
CA ILE A 101 14.49 -7.26 7.49
C ILE A 101 15.06 -8.61 7.93
N ASP A 102 14.56 -9.20 9.01
CA ASP A 102 15.09 -10.47 9.52
C ASP A 102 14.85 -11.60 8.52
N LYS A 103 13.71 -11.58 7.83
CA LYS A 103 13.41 -12.55 6.76
C LYS A 103 14.27 -12.36 5.52
N VAL A 104 14.62 -11.12 5.19
CA VAL A 104 15.56 -10.81 4.11
C VAL A 104 16.96 -11.33 4.46
N VAL A 105 17.41 -11.13 5.70
CA VAL A 105 18.70 -11.65 6.18
C VAL A 105 18.73 -13.19 6.09
N GLU A 106 17.67 -13.86 6.55
CA GLU A 106 17.55 -15.33 6.47
C GLU A 106 17.63 -15.84 5.02
N LEU A 107 16.99 -15.15 4.06
CA LEU A 107 17.07 -15.50 2.64
C LEU A 107 18.49 -15.31 2.07
N TYR A 108 19.18 -14.24 2.47
CA TYR A 108 20.57 -14.00 2.08
C TYR A 108 21.53 -15.06 2.65
N GLU A 109 21.37 -15.46 3.90
CA GLU A 109 22.17 -16.52 4.51
C GLU A 109 21.98 -17.87 3.79
N ARG A 110 20.74 -18.22 3.44
CA ARG A 110 20.43 -19.43 2.65
C ARG A 110 21.04 -19.36 1.25
N LEU A 111 20.97 -18.22 0.58
CA LEU A 111 21.57 -18.02 -0.73
C LEU A 111 23.10 -18.20 -0.66
N LEU A 112 23.75 -17.59 0.33
CA LEU A 112 25.19 -17.73 0.56
C LEU A 112 25.59 -19.18 0.83
N ALA A 113 24.78 -19.92 1.58
CA ALA A 113 25.02 -21.35 1.81
C ALA A 113 24.93 -22.15 0.50
N SER A 114 23.90 -21.92 -0.32
CA SER A 114 23.73 -22.58 -1.61
C SER A 114 24.89 -22.29 -2.59
N GLU A 115 25.39 -21.05 -2.62
CA GLU A 115 26.54 -20.68 -3.46
C GLU A 115 27.83 -21.38 -2.98
N ARG A 116 28.03 -21.50 -1.66
CA ARG A 116 29.17 -22.23 -1.10
C ARG A 116 29.12 -23.71 -1.43
N GLU A 117 27.97 -24.37 -1.29
CA GLU A 117 27.79 -25.77 -1.65
C GLU A 117 28.06 -26.01 -3.15
N LYS A 118 27.56 -25.12 -4.01
CA LYS A 118 27.82 -25.17 -5.45
C LYS A 118 29.29 -25.03 -5.79
N LEU A 119 30.00 -24.10 -5.15
CA LEU A 119 31.44 -23.94 -5.31
C LEU A 119 32.22 -25.17 -4.84
N GLU A 120 31.80 -25.80 -3.73
CA GLU A 120 32.44 -27.01 -3.23
C GLU A 120 32.24 -28.20 -4.18
N MET A 121 31.03 -28.39 -4.71
CA MET A 121 30.76 -29.37 -5.75
C MET A 121 31.61 -29.13 -7.01
N LEU A 122 31.74 -27.88 -7.46
CA LEU A 122 32.58 -27.51 -8.61
C LEU A 122 34.09 -27.74 -8.34
N LYS A 123 34.56 -27.49 -7.12
CA LYS A 123 35.95 -27.79 -6.72
C LYS A 123 36.23 -29.29 -6.70
N GLN A 124 35.26 -30.11 -6.30
CA GLN A 124 35.41 -31.57 -6.33
C GLN A 124 35.45 -32.11 -7.76
N LEU A 125 34.69 -31.51 -8.68
CA LEU A 125 34.72 -31.88 -10.10
C LEU A 125 36.01 -31.47 -10.82
N THR A 126 36.63 -30.35 -10.41
CA THR A 126 37.87 -29.83 -11.02
C THR A 126 39.16 -30.41 -10.40
N LYS A 127 39.06 -31.18 -9.31
CA LYS A 127 40.19 -31.91 -8.68
C LYS A 127 40.39 -33.33 -9.23
N LYS A 128 39.78 -33.66 -10.38
CA LYS A 128 40.02 -34.88 -11.15
C LYS A 128 40.91 -34.57 -12.35
#